data_AF-A0A8C9QBI2-F1
#
_entry.id   AF-A0A8C9QBI2-F1
#
_cell.length_a   1.000
_cell.length_b   1.000
_cell.length_c   1.000
_cell.angle_alpha   90.00
_cell.angle_beta   90.00
_cell.angle_gamma   90.00
#
_symmetry.space_group_name_H-M   'P 1'
#
loop_
_entity.id
_entity.type
_entity.pdbx_description
1 polymer ?
#
loop_
_entity_poly.entity_id
_entity_poly.type
_entity_poly.pdbx_seq_one_letter_code
_entity_poly.pdbx_strand_id
1 'polypeptide(L)'
;MAFQDLLDQVGGLGKFQIIQMAFLLTYNAMAHIHILLENFTAVILGHRCWVHILDNATVSDNDTGTLSQEALLRISIPLDSSLRPDKCHRFIHPQWQLLHMNGTFSNMSEVDTEPCVDGWVYDRSSFLSTIVTEWDLVCESQSLNSVSKFFFMAGMLIGNIVYGSLSDRFGRRLILTWCLLQLAVADTCAAFAPTFLIYCSLRLLAGMSTLTLGHLLRFDFDLNILPFPKYQAMGTTMAVCAASFGQILLGSLAFAFRNWHTLQLVVSIPAFFLFISSRWMSESARWLITNNKPEEGLQELKKAARVNGTKTCADALTMEVSRMGGEFKAAQTKPSLCDLFHTPNLCKRICLLSLVRFLVWLPTFGLIIHLQHLASNIFLIQILLALGIIGVCGSLGSALAPLLMILETYAEPLPWIIYGASCIFAGLVVFLLPETRNQPLPDSLQDIENGGKDSRKTEQDDTSIKVTHL
;
A
#
# COMPACT_ATOMS: atom_id res chain seq x y z
N MET A 1 -0.92 16.51 -28.89
CA MET A 1 -1.80 16.00 -29.97
C MET A 1 -1.10 14.95 -30.84
N ALA A 2 0.06 15.22 -31.45
CA ALA A 2 0.71 14.29 -32.41
C ALA A 2 0.99 12.84 -31.93
N PHE A 3 1.26 12.60 -30.64
CA PHE A 3 1.52 11.24 -30.12
C PHE A 3 0.24 10.40 -29.94
N GLN A 4 -0.91 11.03 -29.70
CA GLN A 4 -2.20 10.33 -29.60
C GLN A 4 -2.63 9.81 -30.98
N ASP A 5 -2.47 10.63 -32.01
CA ASP A 5 -2.78 10.25 -33.40
C ASP A 5 -1.92 9.05 -33.85
N LEU A 6 -0.66 9.00 -33.41
CA LEU A 6 0.25 7.87 -33.62
C LEU A 6 -0.24 6.58 -32.93
N LEU A 7 -0.78 6.66 -31.72
CA LEU A 7 -1.32 5.50 -31.01
C LEU A 7 -2.65 5.02 -31.60
N ASP A 8 -3.48 5.93 -32.11
CA ASP A 8 -4.68 5.58 -32.88
C ASP A 8 -4.30 4.82 -34.17
N GLN A 9 -3.26 5.27 -34.87
CA GLN A 9 -2.73 4.56 -36.05
C GLN A 9 -2.15 3.16 -35.74
N VAL A 10 -1.68 2.91 -34.52
CA VAL A 10 -1.14 1.62 -34.07
C VAL A 10 -2.26 0.65 -33.58
N GLY A 11 -3.50 1.14 -33.48
CA GLY A 11 -4.69 0.32 -33.26
C GLY A 11 -5.33 0.43 -31.88
N GLY A 12 -5.18 1.56 -31.18
CA GLY A 12 -5.89 1.81 -29.92
C GLY A 12 -5.72 0.70 -28.87
N LEU A 13 -6.83 0.22 -28.28
CA LEU A 13 -6.85 -0.87 -27.27
C LEU A 13 -6.71 -2.26 -27.93
N GLY A 14 -5.62 -2.50 -28.65
CA GLY A 14 -5.33 -3.75 -29.35
C GLY A 14 -4.86 -4.89 -28.43
N LYS A 15 -4.57 -6.05 -29.03
CA LYS A 15 -4.10 -7.26 -28.32
C LYS A 15 -2.82 -7.01 -27.51
N PHE A 16 -1.92 -6.18 -28.03
CA PHE A 16 -0.68 -5.82 -27.35
C PHE A 16 -0.95 -5.10 -26.02
N GLN A 17 -1.83 -4.10 -26.06
CA GLN A 17 -2.26 -3.34 -24.89
C GLN A 17 -2.94 -4.22 -23.85
N ILE A 18 -3.80 -5.16 -24.27
CA ILE A 18 -4.48 -6.10 -23.36
C ILE A 18 -3.48 -7.05 -22.68
N ILE A 19 -2.46 -7.54 -23.40
CA ILE A 19 -1.42 -8.39 -22.81
C ILE A 19 -0.61 -7.61 -21.78
N GLN A 20 -0.19 -6.38 -22.11
CA GLN A 20 0.52 -5.52 -21.15
C GLN A 20 -0.34 -5.21 -19.92
N MET A 21 -1.63 -4.92 -20.14
CA MET A 21 -2.62 -4.70 -19.09
C MET A 21 -2.68 -5.87 -18.10
N ALA A 22 -2.78 -7.10 -18.62
CA ALA A 22 -2.83 -8.30 -17.78
C ALA A 22 -1.57 -8.47 -16.92
N PHE A 23 -0.39 -8.21 -17.49
CA PHE A 23 0.87 -8.22 -16.73
C PHE A 23 0.88 -7.16 -15.63
N LEU A 24 0.52 -5.91 -15.94
CA LEU A 24 0.48 -4.82 -14.97
C LEU A 24 -0.47 -5.12 -13.80
N LEU A 25 -1.66 -5.65 -14.09
CA LEU A 25 -2.63 -6.02 -13.06
C LEU A 25 -2.12 -7.17 -12.18
N THR A 26 -1.45 -8.16 -12.78
CA THR A 26 -0.85 -9.28 -12.02
C THR A 26 0.26 -8.78 -11.10
N TYR A 27 1.15 -7.91 -11.58
CA TYR A 27 2.19 -7.30 -10.75
C TYR A 27 1.61 -6.43 -9.63
N ASN A 28 0.51 -5.72 -9.91
CA ASN A 28 -0.17 -4.89 -8.91
C ASN A 28 -0.79 -5.74 -7.79
N ALA A 29 -1.50 -6.82 -8.14
CA ALA A 29 -2.04 -7.76 -7.16
C ALA A 29 -0.92 -8.34 -6.29
N MET A 30 0.20 -8.74 -6.91
CA MET A 30 1.37 -9.27 -6.21
C MET A 30 1.94 -8.26 -5.20
N ALA A 31 2.15 -7.01 -5.61
CA ALA A 31 2.69 -5.98 -4.73
C ALA A 31 1.85 -5.82 -3.46
N HIS A 32 0.51 -5.84 -3.58
CA HIS A 32 -0.38 -5.71 -2.42
C HIS A 32 -0.33 -6.91 -1.47
N ILE A 33 -0.07 -8.12 -1.97
CA ILE A 33 0.17 -9.30 -1.13
C ILE A 33 1.41 -9.04 -0.24
N HIS A 34 2.51 -8.55 -0.81
CA HIS A 34 3.75 -8.31 -0.06
C HIS A 34 3.65 -7.14 0.93
N ILE A 35 2.90 -6.07 0.61
CA ILE A 35 2.69 -4.94 1.54
C ILE A 35 2.02 -5.42 2.84
N LEU A 36 1.10 -6.39 2.74
CA LEU A 36 0.26 -6.81 3.87
C LEU A 36 0.66 -8.14 4.51
N LEU A 37 1.67 -8.80 3.96
CA LEU A 37 2.15 -10.10 4.42
C LEU A 37 2.43 -10.13 5.93
N GLU A 38 2.98 -9.05 6.45
CA GLU A 38 3.37 -8.90 7.86
C GLU A 38 2.18 -8.90 8.83
N ASN A 39 0.99 -8.56 8.35
CA ASN A 39 -0.22 -8.64 9.16
C ASN A 39 -0.50 -10.08 9.60
N PHE A 40 -0.09 -11.08 8.83
CA PHE A 40 -0.26 -12.50 9.14
C PHE A 40 1.00 -13.14 9.73
N THR A 41 2.19 -12.76 9.28
CA THR A 41 3.45 -13.35 9.78
C THR A 41 3.81 -12.85 11.17
N ALA A 42 3.39 -11.65 11.57
CA ALA A 42 3.68 -11.05 12.88
C ALA A 42 2.41 -10.87 13.75
N VAL A 43 1.48 -11.83 13.70
CA VAL A 43 0.31 -11.86 14.59
C VAL A 43 0.74 -12.19 16.02
N ILE A 44 0.25 -11.39 16.96
CA ILE A 44 0.36 -11.66 18.39
C ILE A 44 -0.69 -12.71 18.74
N LEU A 45 -0.24 -13.91 19.07
CA LEU A 45 -1.13 -14.99 19.53
C LEU A 45 -1.53 -14.76 20.98
N GLY A 46 -2.65 -15.38 21.38
CA GLY A 46 -2.98 -15.48 22.80
C GLY A 46 -1.80 -16.12 23.52
N HIS A 47 -1.28 -15.46 24.55
CA HIS A 47 -0.13 -15.92 25.30
C HIS A 47 -0.37 -15.78 26.79
N ARG A 48 0.35 -16.60 27.56
CA ARG A 48 0.43 -16.56 29.02
C ARG A 48 1.88 -16.81 29.45
N CYS A 49 2.23 -16.40 30.67
CA CYS A 49 3.50 -16.80 31.27
C CYS A 49 3.61 -18.33 31.30
N TRP A 50 4.82 -18.84 31.10
CA TRP A 50 5.13 -20.23 31.39
C TRP A 50 5.14 -20.49 32.91
N VAL A 51 4.52 -21.59 33.34
CA VAL A 51 4.32 -21.93 34.75
C VAL A 51 4.88 -23.32 35.02
N HIS A 52 5.92 -23.40 35.87
CA HIS A 52 6.61 -24.65 36.23
C HIS A 52 5.68 -25.80 36.66
N ILE A 53 4.64 -25.51 37.46
CA ILE A 53 3.74 -26.56 38.01
C ILE A 53 2.83 -27.14 36.92
N LEU A 54 2.51 -26.36 35.89
CA LEU A 54 1.56 -26.74 34.84
C LEU A 54 2.26 -27.25 33.58
N ASP A 55 3.32 -26.56 33.16
CA ASP A 55 3.92 -26.72 31.83
C ASP A 55 5.18 -27.62 31.86
N ASN A 56 5.61 -28.11 33.03
CA ASN A 56 6.71 -29.07 33.15
C ASN A 56 6.21 -30.50 32.85
N ALA A 57 6.63 -31.06 31.71
CA ALA A 57 6.17 -32.34 31.16
C ALA A 57 6.60 -33.61 31.93
N THR A 58 7.19 -33.48 33.13
CA THR A 58 7.62 -34.63 33.96
C THR A 58 6.54 -35.12 34.93
N VAL A 59 5.39 -34.47 35.04
CA VAL A 59 4.27 -35.04 35.82
C VAL A 59 3.51 -36.00 34.90
N SER A 60 3.94 -37.26 34.91
CA SER A 60 3.23 -38.36 34.30
C SER A 60 1.77 -38.38 34.76
N ASP A 61 0.85 -38.65 33.83
CA ASP A 61 -0.58 -38.95 33.99
C ASP A 61 -0.94 -40.03 35.04
N ASN A 62 0.02 -40.50 35.83
CA ASN A 62 -0.13 -41.63 36.75
C ASN A 62 -0.13 -41.28 38.24
N ASP A 63 0.06 -40.02 38.66
CA ASP A 63 -0.15 -39.66 40.07
C ASP A 63 -1.39 -38.77 40.24
N THR A 64 -2.49 -39.49 40.54
CA THR A 64 -3.60 -39.11 41.42
C THR A 64 -3.97 -37.63 41.51
N GLY A 65 -5.15 -37.31 40.98
CA GLY A 65 -5.69 -35.95 40.87
C GLY A 65 -5.63 -35.10 42.14
N THR A 66 -5.46 -33.80 41.96
CA THR A 66 -5.75 -32.83 43.03
C THR A 66 -6.13 -31.42 42.55
N LEU A 67 -5.85 -30.98 41.32
CA LEU A 67 -6.28 -29.65 40.85
C LEU A 67 -6.53 -29.60 39.32
N SER A 68 -7.58 -28.88 38.88
CA SER A 68 -7.81 -28.61 37.46
C SER A 68 -6.77 -27.64 36.89
N GLN A 69 -6.50 -27.70 35.58
CA GLN A 69 -5.59 -26.78 34.89
C GLN A 69 -5.97 -25.30 35.13
N GLU A 70 -7.26 -24.99 35.18
CA GLU A 70 -7.76 -23.64 35.49
C GLU A 70 -7.43 -23.21 36.92
N ALA A 71 -7.49 -24.14 37.87
CA ALA A 71 -7.15 -23.88 39.26
C ALA A 71 -5.64 -23.61 39.42
N LEU A 72 -4.78 -24.35 38.69
CA LEU A 72 -3.33 -24.10 38.64
C LEU A 72 -2.98 -22.75 37.98
N LEU A 73 -3.71 -22.35 36.93
CA LEU A 73 -3.54 -21.04 36.31
C LEU A 73 -3.95 -19.92 37.27
N ARG A 74 -5.07 -20.08 37.98
CA ARG A 74 -5.60 -19.07 38.92
C ARG A 74 -4.65 -18.79 40.09
N ILE A 75 -3.92 -19.79 40.58
CA ILE A 75 -2.94 -19.59 41.65
C ILE A 75 -1.60 -19.01 41.15
N SER A 76 -1.31 -19.13 39.86
CA SER A 76 0.01 -18.79 39.30
C SER A 76 0.04 -17.45 38.56
N ILE A 77 -1.11 -17.04 37.99
CA ILE A 77 -1.22 -15.84 37.17
C ILE A 77 -2.31 -14.92 37.78
N PRO A 78 -2.00 -13.63 38.04
CA PRO A 78 -3.00 -12.67 38.49
C PRO A 78 -4.09 -12.47 37.45
N LEU A 79 -5.25 -11.97 37.88
CA LEU A 79 -6.32 -11.59 36.93
C LEU A 79 -6.15 -10.13 36.53
N ASP A 80 -6.34 -9.85 35.24
CA ASP A 80 -6.40 -8.51 34.69
C ASP A 80 -7.71 -7.79 35.06
N SER A 81 -7.84 -6.54 34.63
CA SER A 81 -9.04 -5.72 34.83
C SER A 81 -10.32 -6.30 34.20
N SER A 82 -10.19 -7.27 33.30
CA SER A 82 -11.29 -7.98 32.63
C SER A 82 -11.58 -9.36 33.24
N LEU A 83 -11.01 -9.66 34.41
CA LEU A 83 -11.14 -10.94 35.12
C LEU A 83 -10.58 -12.14 34.33
N ARG A 84 -9.63 -11.89 33.42
CA ARG A 84 -8.90 -12.92 32.68
C ARG A 84 -7.47 -13.04 33.21
N PRO A 85 -6.78 -14.18 33.05
CA PRO A 85 -5.38 -14.27 33.43
C PRO A 85 -4.57 -13.16 32.75
N ASP A 86 -3.78 -12.43 33.54
CA ASP A 86 -2.87 -11.42 33.03
C ASP A 86 -1.89 -12.08 32.06
N LYS A 87 -1.64 -11.39 30.96
CA LYS A 87 -0.80 -11.88 29.89
C LYS A 87 0.66 -11.58 30.10
N CYS A 88 1.02 -10.66 31.01
CA CYS A 88 2.40 -10.15 31.10
C CYS A 88 3.08 -10.36 32.45
N HIS A 89 2.31 -10.62 33.50
CA HIS A 89 2.83 -10.83 34.84
C HIS A 89 2.38 -12.18 35.40
N ARG A 90 3.20 -12.70 36.32
CA ARG A 90 2.87 -13.86 37.16
C ARG A 90 3.11 -13.54 38.62
N PHE A 91 2.56 -14.35 39.50
CA PHE A 91 2.95 -14.30 40.90
C PHE A 91 4.35 -14.87 41.10
N ILE A 92 5.16 -14.24 41.96
CA ILE A 92 6.48 -14.78 42.31
C ILE A 92 6.34 -16.15 42.98
N HIS A 93 5.32 -16.31 43.83
CA HIS A 93 4.98 -17.56 44.50
C HIS A 93 3.53 -17.96 44.22
N PRO A 94 3.23 -19.25 43.96
CA PRO A 94 1.85 -19.70 43.74
C PRO A 94 0.94 -19.38 44.93
N GLN A 95 -0.13 -18.65 44.67
CA GLN A 95 -1.08 -18.18 45.66
C GLN A 95 -2.17 -19.23 45.91
N TRP A 96 -1.82 -20.33 46.59
CA TRP A 96 -2.76 -21.42 46.94
C TRP A 96 -4.01 -20.95 47.68
N GLN A 97 -3.92 -19.80 48.36
CA GLN A 97 -5.01 -19.13 49.05
C GLN A 97 -6.18 -18.76 48.12
N LEU A 98 -5.92 -18.54 46.83
CA LEU A 98 -6.95 -18.20 45.82
C LEU A 98 -7.90 -19.37 45.48
N LEU A 99 -7.58 -20.60 45.93
CA LEU A 99 -8.44 -21.77 45.73
C LEU A 99 -9.56 -21.87 46.76
N HIS A 100 -9.34 -21.32 47.96
CA HIS A 100 -10.27 -21.41 49.09
C HIS A 100 -11.01 -20.08 49.26
N MET A 101 -11.93 -19.80 48.34
CA MET A 101 -12.80 -18.62 48.32
C MET A 101 -13.91 -18.67 49.41
N ASN A 102 -13.55 -18.83 50.69
CA ASN A 102 -14.53 -18.78 51.79
C ASN A 102 -14.02 -18.15 53.11
N GLY A 103 -12.79 -17.60 53.14
CA GLY A 103 -12.27 -16.86 54.29
C GLY A 103 -12.19 -15.35 54.04
N THR A 104 -12.71 -14.54 54.95
CA THR A 104 -12.50 -13.08 54.98
C THR A 104 -11.02 -12.78 55.26
N PHE A 105 -10.29 -12.27 54.27
CA PHE A 105 -8.88 -11.90 54.44
C PHE A 105 -8.74 -10.51 55.06
N SER A 106 -8.03 -10.43 56.18
CA SER A 106 -7.51 -9.20 56.78
C SER A 106 -6.18 -8.83 56.10
N ASN A 107 -6.10 -7.60 55.56
CA ASN A 107 -4.89 -6.93 55.04
C ASN A 107 -3.94 -7.82 54.20
N MET A 108 -4.25 -7.94 52.91
CA MET A 108 -3.25 -8.37 51.92
C MET A 108 -2.24 -7.23 51.71
N SER A 109 -0.97 -7.48 52.01
CA SER A 109 0.15 -6.78 51.38
C SER A 109 -0.02 -6.84 49.86
N GLU A 110 0.44 -5.82 49.12
CA GLU A 110 0.47 -5.89 47.65
C GLU A 110 1.06 -7.23 47.22
N VAL A 111 0.30 -8.00 46.43
CA VAL A 111 0.71 -9.33 46.02
C VAL A 111 1.87 -9.17 45.06
N ASP A 112 3.05 -9.67 45.43
CA ASP A 112 4.25 -9.51 44.63
C ASP A 112 4.09 -10.23 43.28
N THR A 113 4.10 -9.43 42.22
CA THR A 113 4.04 -9.89 40.83
C THR A 113 5.37 -9.59 40.13
N GLU A 114 5.77 -10.46 39.22
CA GLU A 114 6.96 -10.28 38.39
C GLU A 114 6.61 -10.47 36.90
N PRO A 115 7.37 -9.84 35.98
CA PRO A 115 7.23 -10.15 34.56
C PRO A 115 7.59 -11.61 34.28
N CYS A 116 7.04 -12.19 33.21
CA CYS A 116 7.34 -13.59 32.88
C CYS A 116 8.82 -13.75 32.47
N VAL A 117 9.63 -14.36 33.34
CA VAL A 117 11.07 -14.58 33.09
C VAL A 117 11.39 -15.94 32.47
N ASP A 118 10.55 -16.95 32.70
CA ASP A 118 10.78 -18.34 32.24
C ASP A 118 10.16 -18.63 30.86
N GLY A 119 9.84 -17.59 30.10
CA GLY A 119 9.27 -17.70 28.75
C GLY A 119 7.74 -17.74 28.70
N TRP A 120 7.23 -18.10 27.52
CA TRP A 120 5.84 -17.90 27.14
C TRP A 120 5.19 -19.17 26.59
N VAL A 121 3.90 -19.33 26.88
CA VAL A 121 3.06 -20.35 26.24
C VAL A 121 2.05 -19.68 25.33
N TYR A 122 2.14 -19.97 24.03
CA TYR A 122 1.29 -19.42 22.99
C TYR A 122 0.15 -20.38 22.62
N ASP A 123 -1.04 -19.82 22.37
CA ASP A 123 -2.16 -20.53 21.76
C ASP A 123 -1.91 -20.76 20.27
N ARG A 124 -1.68 -22.01 19.89
CA ARG A 124 -1.35 -22.43 18.51
C ARG A 124 -2.59 -22.80 17.67
N SER A 125 -3.80 -22.48 18.15
CA SER A 125 -5.06 -22.75 17.45
C SER A 125 -5.16 -22.08 16.07
N SER A 126 -4.72 -20.82 15.99
CA SER A 126 -4.83 -19.97 14.80
C SER A 126 -3.60 -20.04 13.88
N PHE A 127 -2.39 -19.94 14.47
CA PHE A 127 -1.11 -20.07 13.77
C PHE A 127 -0.19 -21.02 14.52
N LEU A 128 0.62 -21.79 13.78
CA LEU A 128 1.57 -22.74 14.38
C LEU A 128 2.83 -22.03 14.87
N SER A 129 3.35 -21.08 14.09
CA SER A 129 4.48 -20.23 14.43
C SER A 129 4.30 -18.87 13.72
N THR A 130 4.67 -17.80 14.43
CA THR A 130 4.74 -16.42 13.92
C THR A 130 6.08 -15.80 14.31
N ILE A 131 6.42 -14.67 13.68
CA ILE A 131 7.57 -13.83 14.04
C ILE A 131 7.58 -13.48 15.53
N VAL A 132 6.39 -13.28 16.11
CA VAL A 132 6.23 -12.95 17.53
C VAL A 132 6.59 -14.14 18.41
N THR A 133 6.22 -15.37 18.02
CA THR A 133 6.53 -16.58 18.80
C THR A 133 7.97 -17.08 18.63
N GLU A 134 8.66 -16.66 17.56
CA GLU A 134 10.04 -17.06 17.29
C GLU A 134 11.05 -16.25 18.12
N TRP A 135 10.76 -14.96 18.32
CA TRP A 135 11.62 -14.04 19.06
C TRP A 135 10.96 -13.46 20.33
N ASP A 136 9.90 -14.10 20.81
CA ASP A 136 9.16 -13.75 22.04
C ASP A 136 8.80 -12.25 22.15
N LEU A 137 8.28 -11.67 21.06
CA LEU A 137 8.01 -10.23 20.93
C LEU A 137 6.68 -9.80 21.59
N VAL A 138 6.51 -10.11 22.87
CA VAL A 138 5.31 -9.82 23.68
C VAL A 138 5.60 -8.90 24.87
N CYS A 139 4.55 -8.29 25.43
CA CYS A 139 4.61 -7.41 26.60
C CYS A 139 5.58 -6.22 26.41
N GLU A 140 6.68 -6.12 27.17
CA GLU A 140 7.65 -5.02 27.04
C GLU A 140 8.25 -4.94 25.62
N SER A 141 8.47 -6.10 24.99
CA SER A 141 9.06 -6.21 23.66
C SER A 141 8.03 -6.12 22.53
N GLN A 142 6.73 -5.97 22.84
CA GLN A 142 5.65 -5.85 21.84
C GLN A 142 5.87 -4.68 20.88
N SER A 143 6.51 -3.60 21.35
CA SER A 143 6.84 -2.43 20.53
C SER A 143 7.75 -2.76 19.34
N LEU A 144 8.56 -3.82 19.41
CA LEU A 144 9.45 -4.26 18.34
C LEU A 144 8.67 -4.75 17.10
N ASN A 145 7.46 -5.29 17.27
CA ASN A 145 6.61 -5.64 16.12
C ASN A 145 6.29 -4.40 15.27
N SER A 146 6.01 -3.27 15.92
CA SER A 146 5.81 -1.98 15.23
C SER A 146 7.10 -1.45 14.58
N VAL A 147 8.27 -1.74 15.17
CA VAL A 147 9.57 -1.36 14.61
C VAL A 147 9.83 -2.07 13.27
N SER A 148 9.51 -3.37 13.14
CA SER A 148 9.63 -4.09 11.87
C SER A 148 8.76 -3.45 10.76
N LYS A 149 7.49 -3.15 11.08
CA LYS A 149 6.57 -2.45 10.16
C LYS A 149 7.09 -1.06 9.79
N PHE A 150 7.68 -0.35 10.74
CA PHE A 150 8.33 0.95 10.48
C PHE A 150 9.49 0.81 9.50
N PHE A 151 10.38 -0.17 9.67
CA PHE A 151 11.48 -0.41 8.72
C PHE A 151 10.97 -0.72 7.32
N PHE A 152 9.94 -1.55 7.18
CA PHE A 152 9.33 -1.82 5.87
C PHE A 152 8.78 -0.53 5.22
N MET A 153 8.07 0.30 5.97
CA MET A 153 7.50 1.57 5.49
C MET A 153 8.56 2.64 5.18
N ALA A 154 9.61 2.73 6.00
CA ALA A 154 10.77 3.57 5.73
C ALA A 154 11.46 3.13 4.43
N GLY A 155 11.54 1.82 4.20
CA GLY A 155 12.01 1.25 2.94
C GLY A 155 11.19 1.73 1.77
N MET A 156 9.86 1.67 1.86
CA MET A 156 8.94 2.15 0.80
C MET A 156 9.18 3.63 0.46
N LEU A 157 9.43 4.48 1.46
CA LEU A 157 9.75 5.91 1.25
C LEU A 157 11.09 6.09 0.52
N ILE A 158 12.16 5.44 1.01
CA ILE A 158 13.50 5.52 0.41
C ILE A 158 13.47 4.99 -1.02
N GLY A 159 12.82 3.85 -1.24
CA GLY A 159 12.66 3.22 -2.54
C GLY A 159 12.01 4.15 -3.56
N ASN A 160 10.91 4.81 -3.19
CA ASN A 160 10.24 5.74 -4.10
C ASN A 160 11.11 6.92 -4.53
N ILE A 161 11.91 7.49 -3.62
CA ILE A 161 12.80 8.60 -3.95
C ILE A 161 13.92 8.11 -4.87
N VAL A 162 14.57 7.00 -4.49
CA VAL A 162 15.71 6.45 -5.22
C VAL A 162 15.28 5.90 -6.57
N TYR A 163 14.38 4.90 -6.60
CA TYR A 163 13.93 4.27 -7.83
C TYR A 163 13.04 5.16 -8.69
N GLY A 164 12.31 6.12 -8.11
CA GLY A 164 11.62 7.14 -8.89
C GLY A 164 12.61 7.94 -9.75
N SER A 165 13.67 8.46 -9.12
CA SER A 165 14.71 9.21 -9.84
C SER A 165 15.51 8.35 -10.84
N LEU A 166 15.76 7.08 -10.50
CA LEU A 166 16.46 6.14 -11.38
C LEU A 166 15.58 5.72 -12.57
N SER A 167 14.28 5.56 -12.37
CA SER A 167 13.32 5.20 -13.42
C SER A 167 13.28 6.23 -14.53
N ASP A 168 13.34 7.51 -14.17
CA ASP A 168 13.34 8.58 -15.17
C ASP A 168 14.64 8.62 -15.99
N ARG A 169 15.77 8.21 -15.39
CA ARG A 169 17.09 8.19 -16.03
C ARG A 169 17.38 6.92 -16.84
N PHE A 170 17.07 5.75 -16.30
CA PHE A 170 17.46 4.45 -16.85
C PHE A 170 16.33 3.72 -17.58
N GLY A 171 15.10 4.22 -17.49
CA GLY A 171 13.92 3.58 -18.06
C GLY A 171 13.11 2.80 -17.03
N ARG A 172 11.81 2.68 -17.27
CA ARG A 172 10.86 2.13 -16.30
C ARG A 172 10.93 0.61 -16.23
N ARG A 173 11.14 -0.07 -17.37
CA ARG A 173 11.20 -1.53 -17.43
C ARG A 173 12.39 -2.10 -16.67
N LEU A 174 13.54 -1.44 -16.79
CA LEU A 174 14.77 -1.88 -16.12
C LEU A 174 14.61 -1.79 -14.60
N ILE A 175 14.16 -0.64 -14.11
CA ILE A 175 13.95 -0.43 -12.67
C ILE A 175 12.86 -1.36 -12.13
N LEU A 176 11.76 -1.54 -12.85
CA LEU A 176 10.71 -2.50 -12.48
C LEU A 176 11.25 -3.93 -12.36
N THR A 177 12.07 -4.36 -13.31
CA THR A 177 12.69 -5.71 -13.30
C THR A 177 13.62 -5.87 -12.10
N TRP A 178 14.38 -4.82 -11.76
CA TRP A 178 15.25 -4.82 -10.59
C TRP A 178 14.46 -4.86 -9.28
N CYS A 179 13.38 -4.09 -9.18
CA CYS A 179 12.49 -4.12 -8.01
C CYS A 179 11.85 -5.50 -7.82
N LEU A 180 11.43 -6.19 -8.88
CA LEU A 180 10.89 -7.56 -8.79
C LEU A 180 11.94 -8.54 -8.26
N LEU A 181 13.16 -8.47 -8.79
CA LEU A 181 14.26 -9.34 -8.35
C LEU A 181 14.60 -9.08 -6.89
N GLN A 182 14.74 -7.80 -6.51
CA GLN A 182 15.04 -7.41 -5.14
C GLN A 182 13.96 -7.87 -4.16
N LEU A 183 12.68 -7.71 -4.51
CA LEU A 183 11.56 -8.18 -3.70
C LEU A 183 11.63 -9.70 -3.51
N ALA A 184 11.80 -10.45 -4.60
CA ALA A 184 11.87 -11.91 -4.56
C ALA A 184 13.02 -12.43 -3.70
N VAL A 185 14.21 -11.84 -3.84
CA VAL A 185 15.40 -12.22 -3.06
C VAL A 185 15.25 -11.82 -1.60
N ALA A 186 14.88 -10.57 -1.32
CA ALA A 186 14.80 -10.06 0.05
C ALA A 186 13.77 -10.81 0.89
N ASP A 187 12.56 -11.07 0.35
CA ASP A 187 11.53 -11.79 1.10
C ASP A 187 11.83 -13.28 1.25
N THR A 188 12.48 -13.91 0.26
CA THR A 188 12.96 -15.30 0.40
C THR A 188 14.03 -15.40 1.49
N CYS A 189 14.98 -14.45 1.53
CA CYS A 189 15.97 -14.38 2.59
C CYS A 189 15.33 -14.09 3.96
N ALA A 190 14.27 -13.27 4.01
CA ALA A 190 13.57 -12.93 5.25
C ALA A 190 12.92 -14.17 5.88
N ALA A 191 12.50 -15.14 5.07
CA ALA A 191 12.01 -16.44 5.55
C ALA A 191 13.08 -17.27 6.26
N PHE A 192 14.37 -16.98 6.12
CA PHE A 192 15.46 -17.71 6.78
C PHE A 192 16.28 -16.82 7.72
N ALA A 193 15.74 -15.66 8.11
CA ALA A 193 16.46 -14.72 8.95
C ALA A 193 16.73 -15.34 10.35
N PRO A 194 18.00 -15.40 10.80
CA PRO A 194 18.33 -16.02 12.08
C PRO A 194 18.09 -15.09 13.27
N THR A 195 18.07 -13.77 13.03
CA THR A 195 17.86 -12.75 14.07
C THR A 195 16.86 -11.70 13.63
N PHE A 196 16.17 -11.11 14.61
CA PHE A 196 15.19 -10.05 14.36
C PHE A 196 15.77 -8.83 13.63
N LEU A 197 17.04 -8.47 13.88
CA LEU A 197 17.69 -7.34 13.20
C LEU A 197 17.96 -7.62 11.71
N ILE A 198 18.37 -8.85 11.38
CA ILE A 198 18.55 -9.27 9.98
C ILE A 198 17.20 -9.28 9.28
N TYR A 199 16.16 -9.79 9.95
CA TYR A 199 14.80 -9.75 9.45
C TYR A 199 14.35 -8.30 9.14
N CYS A 200 14.49 -7.37 10.10
CA CYS A 200 14.17 -5.94 9.88
C CYS A 200 14.93 -5.32 8.71
N SER A 201 16.22 -5.66 8.54
CA SER A 201 17.05 -5.16 7.45
C SER A 201 16.58 -5.69 6.09
N LEU A 202 16.21 -6.98 6.01
CA LEU A 202 15.64 -7.59 4.81
C LEU A 202 14.26 -7.01 4.48
N ARG A 203 13.43 -6.74 5.49
CA ARG A 203 12.13 -6.07 5.33
C ARG A 203 12.29 -4.64 4.83
N LEU A 204 13.29 -3.90 5.30
CA LEU A 204 13.64 -2.59 4.74
C LEU A 204 13.95 -2.69 3.24
N LEU A 205 14.78 -3.65 2.84
CA LEU A 205 15.14 -3.88 1.43
C LEU A 205 13.93 -4.28 0.57
N ALA A 206 13.06 -5.17 1.07
CA ALA A 206 11.81 -5.54 0.39
C ALA A 206 10.85 -4.35 0.26
N GLY A 207 10.77 -3.51 1.31
CA GLY A 207 9.99 -2.28 1.33
C GLY A 207 10.37 -1.33 0.19
N MET A 208 11.68 -1.14 -0.06
CA MET A 208 12.16 -0.26 -1.14
C MET A 208 11.62 -0.64 -2.52
N SER A 209 11.45 -1.93 -2.81
CA SER A 209 10.91 -2.38 -4.10
C SER A 209 9.39 -2.24 -4.24
N THR A 210 8.64 -2.36 -3.15
CA THR A 210 7.21 -2.69 -3.21
C THR A 210 6.33 -1.51 -3.63
N LEU A 211 6.55 -0.32 -3.03
CA LEU A 211 5.75 0.87 -3.36
C LEU A 211 6.13 1.44 -4.73
N THR A 212 7.42 1.36 -5.08
CA THR A 212 7.94 1.75 -6.38
C THR A 212 7.30 0.92 -7.47
N LEU A 213 7.16 -0.39 -7.29
CA LEU A 213 6.47 -1.26 -8.25
C LEU A 213 5.06 -0.73 -8.52
N GLY A 214 4.25 -0.51 -7.49
CA GLY A 214 2.87 -0.01 -7.65
C GLY A 214 2.79 1.40 -8.28
N HIS A 215 3.76 2.27 -8.01
CA HIS A 215 3.81 3.59 -8.60
C HIS A 215 4.23 3.54 -10.08
N LEU A 216 5.31 2.83 -10.41
CA LEU A 216 5.78 2.67 -11.79
C LEU A 216 4.73 1.98 -12.65
N LEU A 217 4.02 0.98 -12.12
CA LEU A 217 2.93 0.30 -12.84
C LEU A 217 1.77 1.25 -13.15
N ARG A 218 1.36 2.12 -12.21
CA ARG A 218 0.31 3.12 -12.44
C ARG A 218 0.74 4.19 -13.45
N PHE A 219 1.98 4.64 -13.34
CA PHE A 219 2.55 5.60 -14.28
C PHE A 219 2.73 5.01 -15.68
N ASP A 220 3.08 3.74 -15.80
CA ASP A 220 3.16 3.03 -17.09
C ASP A 220 1.75 2.89 -17.70
N PHE A 221 0.79 2.47 -16.87
CA PHE A 221 -0.61 2.36 -17.25
C PHE A 221 -1.18 3.64 -17.86
N ASP A 222 -1.00 4.76 -17.17
CA ASP A 222 -1.51 6.08 -17.59
C ASP A 222 -0.79 6.62 -18.84
N LEU A 223 0.49 6.25 -19.06
CA LEU A 223 1.29 6.79 -20.17
C LEU A 223 1.30 5.93 -21.44
N ASN A 224 1.25 4.60 -21.31
CA ASN A 224 1.48 3.65 -22.40
C ASN A 224 0.22 2.99 -22.95
N ILE A 225 -0.73 2.65 -22.09
CA ILE A 225 -1.87 1.82 -22.48
C ILE A 225 -3.10 2.69 -22.76
N LEU A 226 -3.23 3.82 -22.06
CA LEU A 226 -4.49 4.53 -21.98
C LEU A 226 -4.34 6.06 -22.02
N PRO A 227 -3.78 6.64 -23.10
CA PRO A 227 -3.77 8.10 -23.30
C PRO A 227 -5.17 8.68 -23.55
N PHE A 228 -6.20 7.83 -23.61
CA PHE A 228 -7.59 8.21 -23.87
C PHE A 228 -8.34 8.42 -22.55
N PRO A 229 -8.86 9.64 -22.29
CA PRO A 229 -9.63 9.92 -21.09
C PRO A 229 -10.86 9.00 -20.95
N LYS A 230 -11.38 8.47 -22.07
CA LYS A 230 -12.50 7.53 -22.11
C LYS A 230 -12.27 6.22 -21.32
N TYR A 231 -11.03 5.73 -21.27
CA TYR A 231 -10.73 4.44 -20.63
C TYR A 231 -9.97 4.60 -19.30
N GLN A 232 -9.50 5.80 -18.96
CA GLN A 232 -8.75 6.07 -17.73
C GLN A 232 -9.48 5.63 -16.44
N ALA A 233 -10.80 5.86 -16.39
CA ALA A 233 -11.63 5.41 -15.27
C ALA A 233 -11.69 3.87 -15.18
N MET A 234 -11.89 3.18 -16.30
CA MET A 234 -11.88 1.70 -16.34
C MET A 234 -10.55 1.16 -15.82
N GLY A 235 -9.44 1.77 -16.21
CA GLY A 235 -8.12 1.32 -15.84
C GLY A 235 -7.78 1.47 -14.36
N THR A 236 -8.12 2.64 -13.79
CA THR A 236 -7.97 2.88 -12.35
C THR A 236 -8.86 1.94 -11.54
N THR A 237 -10.09 1.67 -11.97
CA THR A 237 -10.97 0.67 -11.33
C THR A 237 -10.38 -0.74 -11.41
N MET A 238 -9.87 -1.17 -12.58
CA MET A 238 -9.24 -2.50 -12.72
C MET A 238 -8.02 -2.66 -11.81
N ALA A 239 -7.20 -1.62 -11.66
CA ALA A 239 -6.06 -1.63 -10.76
C ALA A 239 -6.48 -1.78 -9.28
N VAL A 240 -7.56 -1.10 -8.86
CA VAL A 240 -8.14 -1.27 -7.52
C VAL A 240 -8.67 -2.69 -7.31
N CYS A 241 -9.40 -3.24 -8.29
CA CYS A 241 -9.87 -4.62 -8.23
C CYS A 241 -8.71 -5.62 -8.12
N ALA A 242 -7.62 -5.41 -8.87
CA ALA A 242 -6.43 -6.25 -8.80
C ALA A 242 -5.75 -6.17 -7.42
N ALA A 243 -5.65 -4.97 -6.85
CA ALA A 243 -5.14 -4.77 -5.49
C ALA A 243 -5.98 -5.56 -4.46
N SER A 244 -7.30 -5.45 -4.51
CA SER A 244 -8.20 -6.17 -3.61
C SER A 244 -8.16 -7.68 -3.82
N PHE A 245 -8.03 -8.15 -5.06
CA PHE A 245 -7.82 -9.56 -5.34
C PHE A 245 -6.54 -10.08 -4.66
N GLY A 246 -5.45 -9.31 -4.71
CA GLY A 246 -4.23 -9.59 -3.97
C GLY A 246 -4.47 -9.72 -2.46
N GLN A 247 -5.25 -8.83 -1.86
CA GLN A 247 -5.55 -8.89 -0.43
C GLN A 247 -6.38 -10.12 -0.03
N ILE A 248 -7.37 -10.50 -0.83
CA ILE A 248 -8.18 -11.71 -0.61
C ILE A 248 -7.30 -12.96 -0.76
N LEU A 249 -6.43 -12.99 -1.78
CA LEU A 249 -5.51 -14.08 -2.01
C LEU A 249 -4.55 -14.24 -0.82
N LEU A 250 -4.00 -13.15 -0.28
CA LEU A 250 -3.15 -13.20 0.91
C LEU A 250 -3.88 -13.80 2.12
N GLY A 251 -5.09 -13.35 2.42
CA GLY A 251 -5.88 -13.90 3.53
C GLY A 251 -6.18 -15.40 3.35
N SER A 252 -6.44 -15.82 2.12
CA SER A 252 -6.67 -17.23 1.76
C SER A 252 -5.40 -18.08 1.92
N LEU A 253 -4.26 -17.57 1.47
CA LEU A 253 -2.96 -18.23 1.63
C LEU A 253 -2.56 -18.33 3.12
N ALA A 254 -2.79 -17.28 3.90
CA ALA A 254 -2.51 -17.30 5.33
C ALA A 254 -3.38 -18.31 6.10
N PHE A 255 -4.62 -18.54 5.64
CA PHE A 255 -5.49 -19.56 6.23
C PHE A 255 -5.00 -20.98 5.91
N ALA A 256 -4.52 -21.21 4.68
CA ALA A 256 -3.96 -22.49 4.24
C ALA A 256 -2.59 -22.79 4.87
N PHE A 257 -1.72 -21.78 4.98
CA PHE A 257 -0.36 -21.89 5.48
C PHE A 257 -0.21 -21.16 6.81
N ARG A 258 -0.33 -21.91 7.91
CA ARG A 258 -0.29 -21.39 9.29
C ARG A 258 1.11 -21.22 9.89
N ASN A 259 2.16 -21.54 9.13
CA ASN A 259 3.55 -21.31 9.51
C ASN A 259 4.09 -20.12 8.72
N TRP A 260 4.62 -19.11 9.42
CA TRP A 260 5.07 -17.87 8.81
C TRP A 260 6.22 -18.07 7.81
N HIS A 261 7.15 -19.00 8.03
CA HIS A 261 8.23 -19.31 7.08
C HIS A 261 7.65 -19.82 5.75
N THR A 262 6.72 -20.77 5.82
CA THR A 262 6.07 -21.33 4.63
C THR A 262 5.23 -20.28 3.91
N LEU A 263 4.49 -19.46 4.65
CA LEU A 263 3.67 -18.38 4.08
C LEU A 263 4.56 -17.35 3.35
N GLN A 264 5.67 -16.95 3.96
CA GLN A 264 6.65 -16.03 3.37
C GLN A 264 7.21 -16.59 2.05
N LEU A 265 7.57 -17.88 2.02
CA LEU A 265 8.10 -18.54 0.81
C LEU A 265 7.06 -18.70 -0.29
N VAL A 266 5.84 -19.14 0.05
CA VAL A 266 4.73 -19.31 -0.91
C VAL A 266 4.38 -17.98 -1.58
N VAL A 267 4.45 -16.88 -0.84
CA VAL A 267 4.26 -15.53 -1.39
C VAL A 267 5.48 -15.06 -2.17
N SER A 268 6.71 -15.45 -1.82
CA SER A 268 7.91 -14.97 -2.53
C SER A 268 8.16 -15.67 -3.87
N ILE A 269 7.83 -16.95 -3.99
CA ILE A 269 8.11 -17.76 -5.20
C ILE A 269 7.46 -17.18 -6.47
N PRO A 270 6.18 -16.76 -6.48
CA PRO A 270 5.57 -16.13 -7.65
C PRO A 270 6.31 -14.88 -8.13
N ALA A 271 6.99 -14.14 -7.25
CA ALA A 271 7.78 -12.97 -7.63
C ALA A 271 8.95 -13.32 -8.58
N PHE A 272 9.57 -14.51 -8.45
CA PHE A 272 10.60 -14.97 -9.40
C PHE A 272 10.05 -15.25 -10.80
N PHE A 273 8.84 -15.83 -10.89
CA PHE A 273 8.17 -16.03 -12.17
C PHE A 273 7.81 -14.70 -12.83
N LEU A 274 7.36 -13.74 -12.02
CA LEU A 274 7.05 -12.38 -12.45
C LEU A 274 8.30 -11.61 -12.91
N PHE A 275 9.44 -11.82 -12.25
CA PHE A 275 10.74 -11.32 -12.72
C PHE A 275 11.10 -11.89 -14.10
N ILE A 276 10.87 -13.18 -14.34
CA ILE A 276 11.11 -13.78 -15.67
C ILE A 276 10.15 -13.17 -16.70
N SER A 277 8.87 -12.97 -16.36
CA SER A 277 7.88 -12.42 -17.27
C SER A 277 8.07 -10.93 -17.56
N SER A 278 8.78 -10.17 -16.72
CA SER A 278 9.08 -8.75 -16.98
C SER A 278 9.88 -8.54 -18.26
N ARG A 279 10.59 -9.57 -18.75
CA ARG A 279 11.27 -9.55 -20.05
C ARG A 279 10.32 -9.38 -21.23
N TRP A 280 9.04 -9.74 -21.11
CA TRP A 280 8.05 -9.51 -22.17
C TRP A 280 7.42 -8.12 -22.15
N MET A 281 7.61 -7.36 -21.07
CA MET A 281 7.20 -5.95 -21.07
C MET A 281 8.01 -5.16 -22.09
N SER A 282 7.36 -4.22 -22.76
CA SER A 282 8.03 -3.23 -23.60
C SER A 282 8.20 -1.94 -22.82
N GLU A 283 9.27 -1.22 -23.13
CA GLU A 283 9.50 0.13 -22.59
C GLU A 283 8.50 1.13 -23.21
N SER A 284 8.24 2.24 -22.53
CA SER A 284 7.39 3.30 -23.06
C SER A 284 7.98 3.91 -24.33
N ALA A 285 7.26 3.78 -25.45
CA ALA A 285 7.64 4.44 -26.70
C ALA A 285 7.74 5.97 -26.53
N ARG A 286 6.89 6.56 -25.69
CA ARG A 286 6.93 7.99 -25.37
C ARG A 286 8.22 8.36 -24.65
N TRP A 287 8.59 7.61 -23.60
CA TRP A 287 9.82 7.84 -22.85
C TRP A 287 11.08 7.71 -23.73
N LEU A 288 11.10 6.73 -24.64
CA LEU A 288 12.20 6.52 -25.59
C LEU A 288 12.38 7.70 -26.56
N ILE A 289 11.27 8.21 -27.12
CA ILE A 289 11.29 9.37 -28.02
C ILE A 289 11.76 10.62 -27.26
N THR A 290 11.27 10.84 -26.04
CA THR A 290 11.68 12.00 -25.22
C THR A 290 13.14 11.93 -24.76
N ASN A 291 13.72 10.74 -24.62
CA ASN A 291 15.12 10.54 -24.19
C ASN A 291 16.11 10.41 -25.36
N ASN A 292 15.80 11.02 -26.51
CA ASN A 292 16.68 11.03 -27.68
C ASN A 292 17.00 9.64 -28.26
N LYS A 293 16.15 8.64 -28.02
CA LYS A 293 16.23 7.27 -28.59
C LYS A 293 15.04 6.98 -29.51
N PRO A 294 14.82 7.76 -30.59
CA PRO A 294 13.65 7.61 -31.45
C PRO A 294 13.63 6.28 -32.23
N GLU A 295 14.80 5.70 -32.54
CA GLU A 295 14.90 4.43 -33.27
C GLU A 295 14.39 3.24 -32.43
N GLU A 296 14.77 3.18 -31.15
CA GLU A 296 14.26 2.18 -30.20
C GLU A 296 12.74 2.36 -29.99
N GLY A 297 12.27 3.60 -29.87
CA GLY A 297 10.83 3.91 -29.74
C GLY A 297 10.03 3.46 -30.96
N LEU A 298 10.56 3.68 -32.17
CA LEU A 298 9.95 3.22 -33.42
C LEU A 298 9.90 1.69 -33.50
N GLN A 299 10.94 1.00 -33.02
CA GLN A 299 10.96 -0.47 -32.97
C GLN A 299 9.84 -1.02 -32.09
N GLU A 300 9.60 -0.42 -30.92
CA GLU A 300 8.52 -0.81 -30.02
C GLU A 300 7.14 -0.53 -30.62
N LEU A 301 6.93 0.60 -31.29
CA LEU A 301 5.68 0.88 -31.99
C LEU A 301 5.44 -0.09 -33.15
N LYS A 302 6.48 -0.45 -33.92
CA LYS A 302 6.39 -1.47 -34.98
C LYS A 302 6.09 -2.87 -34.41
N LYS A 303 6.54 -3.18 -33.20
CA LYS A 303 6.20 -4.42 -32.49
C LYS A 303 4.73 -4.41 -32.07
N ALA A 304 4.25 -3.31 -31.49
CA ALA A 304 2.85 -3.15 -31.11
C ALA A 304 1.90 -3.25 -32.32
N ALA A 305 2.20 -2.57 -33.43
CA ALA A 305 1.40 -2.63 -34.66
C ALA A 305 1.31 -4.04 -35.24
N ARG A 306 2.43 -4.78 -35.24
CA ARG A 306 2.47 -6.20 -35.69
C ARG A 306 1.58 -7.10 -34.84
N VAL A 307 1.60 -6.95 -33.51
CA VAL A 307 0.77 -7.74 -32.59
C VAL A 307 -0.71 -7.37 -32.71
N ASN A 308 -1.01 -6.10 -32.98
CA ASN A 308 -2.36 -5.61 -33.22
C ASN A 308 -2.91 -5.95 -34.61
N GLY A 309 -2.07 -6.44 -35.52
CA GLY A 309 -2.45 -6.79 -36.89
C GLY A 309 -2.75 -5.56 -37.76
N THR A 310 -2.31 -4.37 -37.35
CA THR A 310 -2.51 -3.13 -38.11
C THR A 310 -1.48 -3.04 -39.24
N LYS A 311 -1.95 -2.84 -40.47
CA LYS A 311 -1.11 -2.59 -41.66
C LYS A 311 -0.74 -1.12 -41.76
N THR A 312 -0.27 -0.53 -40.67
CA THR A 312 0.17 0.87 -40.67
C THR A 312 1.43 0.97 -41.52
N CYS A 313 1.48 1.92 -42.46
CA CYS A 313 2.63 2.08 -43.36
C CYS A 313 3.88 2.38 -42.54
N ALA A 314 4.85 1.45 -42.55
CA ALA A 314 6.05 1.54 -41.71
C ALA A 314 6.82 2.85 -41.94
N ASP A 315 6.73 3.43 -43.14
CA ASP A 315 7.39 4.66 -43.54
C ASP A 315 6.69 5.91 -42.97
N ALA A 316 5.34 5.91 -42.91
CA ALA A 316 4.58 6.98 -42.28
C ALA A 316 4.86 7.09 -40.77
N LEU A 317 4.95 5.92 -40.10
CA LEU A 317 5.31 5.84 -38.69
C LEU A 317 6.75 6.32 -38.43
N THR A 318 7.67 6.02 -39.37
CA THR A 318 9.08 6.42 -39.28
C THR A 318 9.23 7.93 -39.41
N MET A 319 8.55 8.56 -40.38
CA MET A 319 8.58 10.01 -40.56
C MET A 319 8.04 10.77 -39.34
N GLU A 320 6.92 10.32 -38.77
CA GLU A 320 6.29 11.02 -37.65
C GLU A 320 7.13 10.96 -36.37
N VAL A 321 7.76 9.81 -36.10
CA VAL A 321 8.70 9.66 -34.97
C VAL A 321 9.96 10.51 -35.18
N SER A 322 10.48 10.61 -36.40
CA SER A 322 11.62 11.49 -36.72
C SER A 322 11.27 12.97 -36.56
N ARG A 323 10.08 13.40 -36.99
CA ARG A 323 9.57 14.77 -36.80
C ARG A 323 9.49 15.12 -35.32
N MET A 324 8.86 14.25 -34.53
CA MET A 324 8.66 14.44 -33.10
C MET A 324 10.00 14.45 -32.34
N GLY A 325 10.92 13.55 -32.70
CA GLY A 325 12.28 13.54 -32.13
C GLY A 325 13.08 14.81 -32.46
N GLY A 326 12.84 15.44 -33.62
CA GLY A 326 13.42 16.73 -33.99
C GLY A 326 12.88 17.90 -33.15
N GLU A 327 11.56 17.96 -32.98
CA GLU A 327 10.89 19.00 -32.17
C GLU A 327 11.32 18.94 -30.68
N PHE A 328 11.43 17.74 -30.11
CA PHE A 328 11.89 17.57 -28.72
C PHE A 328 13.37 17.94 -28.52
N LYS A 329 14.24 17.70 -29.52
CA LYS A 329 15.64 18.15 -29.46
C LYS A 329 15.75 19.67 -29.45
N ALA A 330 14.86 20.37 -30.16
CA ALA A 330 14.84 21.83 -30.20
C ALA A 330 14.30 22.46 -28.90
N ALA A 331 13.44 21.76 -28.16
CA ALA A 331 12.77 22.26 -26.95
C ALA A 331 13.50 21.95 -25.62
N GLN A 332 14.65 21.28 -25.62
CA GLN A 332 15.31 20.86 -24.37
C GLN A 332 16.04 22.00 -23.63
N THR A 333 15.39 22.58 -22.62
CA THR A 333 16.05 22.98 -21.37
C THR A 333 15.69 21.95 -20.30
N LYS A 334 16.64 21.10 -19.88
CA LYS A 334 16.39 20.16 -18.77
C LYS A 334 16.28 20.97 -17.48
N PRO A 335 15.08 21.12 -16.89
CA PRO A 335 14.94 21.83 -15.63
C PRO A 335 15.55 20.97 -14.51
N SER A 336 16.27 21.62 -13.61
CA SER A 336 16.77 20.99 -12.39
C SER A 336 15.61 20.70 -11.43
N LEU A 337 15.72 19.67 -10.60
CA LEU A 337 14.74 19.43 -9.53
C LEU A 337 14.62 20.63 -8.57
N CYS A 338 15.66 21.46 -8.47
CA CYS A 338 15.61 22.72 -7.73
C CYS A 338 14.70 23.77 -8.38
N ASP A 339 14.57 23.77 -9.71
CA ASP A 339 13.76 24.77 -10.42
C ASP A 339 12.27 24.57 -10.12
N LEU A 340 11.87 23.34 -9.77
CA LEU A 340 10.52 22.98 -9.33
C LEU A 340 10.09 23.71 -8.03
N PHE A 341 11.04 23.93 -7.13
CA PHE A 341 10.80 24.63 -5.86
C PHE A 341 10.91 26.15 -5.99
N HIS A 342 11.50 26.63 -7.08
CA HIS A 342 11.68 28.06 -7.33
C HIS A 342 10.39 28.74 -7.80
N THR A 343 9.46 28.00 -8.43
CA THR A 343 8.15 28.53 -8.86
C THR A 343 7.12 28.45 -7.72
N PRO A 344 6.71 29.57 -7.09
CA PRO A 344 5.90 29.55 -5.86
C PRO A 344 4.50 28.96 -6.06
N ASN A 345 3.90 29.17 -7.24
CA ASN A 345 2.57 28.60 -7.56
C ASN A 345 2.61 27.07 -7.69
N LEU A 346 3.68 26.53 -8.26
CA LEU A 346 3.87 25.09 -8.41
C LEU A 346 4.17 24.44 -7.06
N CYS A 347 5.02 25.07 -6.25
CA CYS A 347 5.31 24.64 -4.88
C CYS A 347 4.04 24.61 -4.01
N LYS A 348 3.17 25.64 -4.09
CA LYS A 348 1.88 25.65 -3.39
C LYS A 348 0.97 24.48 -3.81
N ARG A 349 0.87 24.20 -5.12
CA ARG A 349 0.08 23.07 -5.64
C ARG A 349 0.64 21.73 -5.17
N ILE A 350 1.96 21.54 -5.24
CA ILE A 350 2.63 20.32 -4.77
C ILE A 350 2.39 20.12 -3.28
N CYS A 351 2.53 21.16 -2.46
CA CYS A 351 2.31 21.10 -1.02
C CYS A 351 0.86 20.72 -0.68
N LEU A 352 -0.12 21.40 -1.29
CA LEU A 352 -1.54 21.09 -1.09
C LEU A 352 -1.90 19.66 -1.52
N LEU A 353 -1.44 19.22 -2.70
CA LEU A 353 -1.68 17.86 -3.18
C LEU A 353 -0.99 16.81 -2.30
N SER A 354 0.21 17.11 -1.80
CA SER A 354 0.94 16.24 -0.86
C SER A 354 0.22 16.13 0.48
N LEU A 355 -0.31 17.24 1.00
CA LEU A 355 -1.11 17.27 2.22
C LEU A 355 -2.41 16.47 2.06
N VAL A 356 -3.14 16.68 0.97
CA VAL A 356 -4.36 15.91 0.68
C VAL A 356 -4.03 14.41 0.57
N ARG A 357 -2.97 14.04 -0.13
CA ARG A 357 -2.52 12.65 -0.21
C ARG A 357 -2.16 12.09 1.16
N PHE A 358 -1.42 12.83 1.97
CA PHE A 358 -1.06 12.41 3.33
C PHE A 358 -2.29 12.17 4.20
N LEU A 359 -3.24 13.12 4.21
CA LEU A 359 -4.48 13.02 4.99
C LEU A 359 -5.37 11.86 4.55
N VAL A 360 -5.35 11.48 3.27
CA VAL A 360 -6.09 10.31 2.75
C VAL A 360 -5.36 9.00 3.06
N TRP A 361 -4.05 8.93 2.82
CA TRP A 361 -3.29 7.68 2.96
C TRP A 361 -2.98 7.29 4.40
N LEU A 362 -2.81 8.26 5.31
CA LEU A 362 -2.49 8.00 6.72
C LEU A 362 -3.57 7.14 7.42
N PRO A 363 -4.88 7.49 7.36
CA PRO A 363 -5.92 6.64 7.95
C PRO A 363 -6.03 5.28 7.27
N THR A 364 -5.91 5.24 5.93
CA THR A 364 -6.03 3.99 5.17
C THR A 364 -4.91 3.01 5.51
N PHE A 365 -3.65 3.44 5.50
CA PHE A 365 -2.53 2.58 5.91
C PHE A 365 -2.59 2.26 7.41
N GLY A 366 -2.96 3.22 8.27
CA GLY A 366 -3.12 2.98 9.70
C GLY A 366 -4.11 1.86 10.01
N LEU A 367 -5.29 1.89 9.37
CA LEU A 367 -6.31 0.85 9.52
C LEU A 367 -5.82 -0.51 9.00
N ILE A 368 -5.22 -0.52 7.81
CA ILE A 368 -4.78 -1.74 7.14
C ILE A 368 -3.62 -2.43 7.89
N ILE A 369 -2.68 -1.68 8.47
CA ILE A 369 -1.49 -2.23 9.14
C ILE A 369 -1.80 -2.71 10.58
N HIS A 370 -2.80 -2.12 11.21
CA HIS A 370 -3.22 -2.46 12.58
C HIS A 370 -4.49 -3.32 12.65
N LEU A 371 -4.84 -3.98 11.55
CA LEU A 371 -5.94 -4.94 11.41
C LEU A 371 -6.10 -5.91 12.59
N GLN A 372 -4.97 -6.33 13.16
CA GLN A 372 -4.87 -7.23 14.32
C GLN A 372 -5.60 -6.70 15.58
N HIS A 373 -5.80 -5.38 15.72
CA HIS A 373 -6.42 -4.77 16.90
C HIS A 373 -7.94 -4.60 16.76
N LEU A 374 -8.48 -4.66 15.53
CA LEU A 374 -9.90 -4.38 15.28
C LEU A 374 -10.83 -5.58 15.48
N ALA A 375 -10.34 -6.81 15.27
CA ALA A 375 -11.20 -7.99 15.32
C ALA A 375 -10.43 -9.25 15.76
N SER A 376 -11.15 -10.17 16.40
CA SER A 376 -10.62 -11.48 16.82
C SER A 376 -10.28 -12.41 15.66
N ASN A 377 -10.97 -12.27 14.52
CA ASN A 377 -10.76 -13.09 13.33
C ASN A 377 -10.03 -12.30 12.22
N ILE A 378 -8.70 -12.36 12.23
CA ILE A 378 -7.85 -11.61 11.28
C ILE A 378 -8.13 -11.95 9.81
N PHE A 379 -8.46 -13.21 9.50
CA PHE A 379 -8.76 -13.65 8.13
C PHE A 379 -10.04 -13.00 7.57
N LEU A 380 -11.09 -12.97 8.41
CA LEU A 380 -12.38 -12.41 8.02
C LEU A 380 -12.27 -10.90 7.79
N ILE A 381 -11.62 -10.17 8.71
CA ILE A 381 -11.48 -8.72 8.58
C ILE A 381 -10.62 -8.33 7.38
N GLN A 382 -9.57 -9.10 7.04
CA GLN A 382 -8.79 -8.88 5.83
C GLN A 382 -9.67 -9.01 4.56
N ILE A 383 -10.50 -10.05 4.47
CA ILE A 383 -11.40 -10.26 3.34
C ILE A 383 -12.48 -9.15 3.29
N LEU A 384 -13.07 -8.80 4.43
CA LEU A 384 -14.06 -7.74 4.52
C LEU A 384 -13.48 -6.37 4.15
N LEU A 385 -12.25 -6.05 4.54
CA LEU A 385 -11.58 -4.83 4.09
C LEU A 385 -11.26 -4.87 2.60
N ALA A 386 -10.83 -6.01 2.06
CA ALA A 386 -10.56 -6.14 0.63
C ALA A 386 -11.83 -5.95 -0.21
N LEU A 387 -12.94 -6.58 0.21
CA LEU A 387 -14.28 -6.37 -0.37
C LEU A 387 -14.78 -4.96 -0.12
N GLY A 388 -14.47 -4.37 1.03
CA GLY A 388 -14.75 -2.99 1.39
C GLY A 388 -14.03 -2.01 0.47
N ILE A 389 -12.77 -2.25 0.11
CA ILE A 389 -12.02 -1.40 -0.84
C ILE A 389 -12.62 -1.50 -2.25
N ILE A 390 -13.08 -2.69 -2.68
CA ILE A 390 -13.86 -2.85 -3.93
C ILE A 390 -15.19 -2.09 -3.83
N GLY A 391 -15.87 -2.20 -2.68
CA GLY A 391 -17.16 -1.58 -2.41
C GLY A 391 -17.09 -0.07 -2.24
N VAL A 392 -16.02 0.50 -1.68
CA VAL A 392 -15.89 1.92 -1.34
C VAL A 392 -15.86 2.83 -2.57
N CYS A 393 -15.42 2.33 -3.74
CA CYS A 393 -15.59 3.05 -5.02
C CYS A 393 -17.06 3.20 -5.46
N GLY A 394 -18.01 2.47 -4.84
CA GLY A 394 -19.46 2.61 -5.07
C GLY A 394 -20.32 2.82 -3.81
N SER A 395 -19.79 2.60 -2.60
CA SER A 395 -20.59 2.42 -1.37
C SER A 395 -20.28 3.40 -0.25
N LEU A 396 -19.24 4.24 -0.35
CA LEU A 396 -18.97 5.23 0.71
C LEU A 396 -20.10 6.28 0.81
N GLY A 397 -20.74 6.59 -0.31
CA GLY A 397 -21.95 7.42 -0.34
C GLY A 397 -23.21 6.71 0.13
N SER A 398 -23.29 5.37 0.03
CA SER A 398 -24.52 4.62 0.34
C SER A 398 -24.56 4.03 1.76
N ALA A 399 -23.40 3.81 2.40
CA ALA A 399 -23.32 3.23 3.75
C ALA A 399 -23.37 4.28 4.88
N LEU A 400 -22.90 5.51 4.63
CA LEU A 400 -23.09 6.65 5.54
C LEU A 400 -24.53 7.18 5.49
N ALA A 401 -25.26 6.88 4.40
CA ALA A 401 -26.62 7.35 4.16
C ALA A 401 -27.62 7.05 5.31
N PRO A 402 -27.66 5.80 5.83
CA PRO A 402 -28.59 5.44 6.91
C PRO A 402 -28.07 5.85 8.29
N LEU A 403 -26.74 5.85 8.50
CA LEU A 403 -26.10 6.16 9.79
C LEU A 403 -26.20 7.64 10.13
N LEU A 404 -26.12 8.51 9.12
CA LEU A 404 -26.39 9.94 9.26
C LEU A 404 -27.88 10.24 9.39
N MET A 405 -28.78 9.41 8.82
CA MET A 405 -30.23 9.52 9.07
C MET A 405 -30.63 9.15 10.50
N ILE A 406 -29.80 8.41 11.24
CA ILE A 406 -30.01 8.24 12.69
C ILE A 406 -29.90 9.59 13.43
N LEU A 407 -29.15 10.58 12.92
CA LEU A 407 -29.09 11.91 13.54
C LEU A 407 -30.40 12.71 13.38
N GLU A 408 -31.33 12.25 12.53
CA GLU A 408 -32.70 12.80 12.44
C GLU A 408 -33.46 12.63 13.77
N THR A 409 -33.13 11.63 14.59
CA THR A 409 -33.76 11.42 15.90
C THR A 409 -33.39 12.49 16.92
N TYR A 410 -32.31 13.25 16.69
CA TYR A 410 -31.88 14.35 17.56
C TYR A 410 -32.31 15.72 17.02
N ALA A 411 -32.26 15.91 15.69
CA ALA A 411 -32.79 17.10 15.02
C ALA A 411 -33.05 16.83 13.52
N GLU A 412 -34.28 17.09 13.05
CA GLU A 412 -34.72 16.86 11.66
C GLU A 412 -33.80 17.42 10.55
N PRO A 413 -33.25 18.65 10.65
CA PRO A 413 -32.43 19.20 9.56
C PRO A 413 -30.97 18.71 9.58
N LEU A 414 -30.52 18.03 10.64
CA LEU A 414 -29.12 17.81 10.92
C LEU A 414 -28.39 16.87 9.93
N PRO A 415 -29.00 15.76 9.47
CA PRO A 415 -28.42 14.93 8.41
C PRO A 415 -28.25 15.71 7.11
N TRP A 416 -29.28 16.46 6.71
CA TRP A 416 -29.28 17.29 5.49
C TRP A 416 -28.22 18.40 5.53
N ILE A 417 -28.01 19.02 6.70
CA ILE A 417 -26.93 19.99 6.92
C ILE A 417 -25.56 19.33 6.81
N ILE A 418 -25.35 18.13 7.35
CA ILE A 418 -24.06 17.42 7.28
C ILE A 418 -23.75 16.97 5.85
N TYR A 419 -24.74 16.46 5.11
CA TYR A 419 -24.60 16.14 3.69
C TYR A 419 -24.27 17.37 2.87
N GLY A 420 -24.99 18.48 3.09
CA GLY A 420 -24.72 19.75 2.42
C GLY A 420 -23.33 20.30 2.77
N ALA A 421 -22.97 20.33 4.05
CA ALA A 421 -21.72 20.90 4.56
C ALA A 421 -20.49 20.09 4.12
N SER A 422 -20.56 18.76 4.05
CA SER A 422 -19.47 17.92 3.55
C SER A 422 -19.23 18.12 2.05
N CYS A 423 -20.28 18.27 1.25
CA CYS A 423 -20.18 18.60 -0.17
C CYS A 423 -19.66 20.02 -0.39
N ILE A 424 -20.11 20.99 0.41
CA ILE A 424 -19.64 22.38 0.38
C ILE A 424 -18.19 22.46 0.82
N PHE A 425 -17.77 21.74 1.87
CA PHE A 425 -16.40 21.71 2.36
C PHE A 425 -15.46 21.05 1.33
N ALA A 426 -15.85 19.92 0.75
CA ALA A 426 -15.11 19.31 -0.35
C ALA A 426 -15.02 20.26 -1.57
N GLY A 427 -16.12 20.94 -1.92
CA GLY A 427 -16.15 21.96 -2.97
C GLY A 427 -15.27 23.18 -2.66
N LEU A 428 -15.24 23.66 -1.42
CA LEU A 428 -14.38 24.74 -0.95
C LEU A 428 -12.90 24.36 -1.01
N VAL A 429 -12.56 23.10 -0.70
CA VAL A 429 -11.21 22.54 -0.87
C VAL A 429 -10.83 22.47 -2.36
N VAL A 430 -11.79 22.24 -3.25
CA VAL A 430 -11.56 22.30 -4.70
C VAL A 430 -11.33 23.74 -5.19
N PHE A 431 -11.98 24.76 -4.61
CA PHE A 431 -11.67 26.16 -4.92
C PHE A 431 -10.28 26.60 -4.43
N LEU A 432 -9.69 25.92 -3.45
CA LEU A 432 -8.29 26.10 -3.04
C LEU A 432 -7.29 25.47 -4.03
N LEU A 433 -7.74 24.60 -4.93
CA LEU A 433 -6.97 24.10 -6.07
C LEU A 433 -7.08 25.11 -7.22
N PRO A 434 -5.98 25.80 -7.61
CA PRO A 434 -6.08 26.91 -8.54
C PRO A 434 -6.31 26.54 -10.01
N GLU A 435 -6.72 25.32 -10.42
CA GLU A 435 -7.04 25.09 -11.84
C GLU A 435 -7.80 23.79 -12.14
N THR A 436 -9.02 23.93 -12.66
CA THR A 436 -9.66 23.04 -13.68
C THR A 436 -10.60 23.84 -14.61
N ARG A 437 -10.38 25.15 -14.79
CA ARG A 437 -11.25 25.98 -15.65
C ARG A 437 -10.83 25.88 -17.12
N ASN A 438 -11.13 24.75 -17.76
CA ASN A 438 -10.99 24.52 -19.21
C ASN A 438 -9.63 24.91 -19.85
N GLN A 439 -8.55 24.94 -19.06
CA GLN A 439 -7.22 25.15 -19.61
C GLN A 439 -6.60 23.80 -20.01
N PRO A 440 -5.93 23.71 -21.17
CA PRO A 440 -5.21 22.51 -21.56
C PRO A 440 -4.12 22.19 -20.53
N LEU A 441 -3.85 20.91 -20.31
CA LEU A 441 -2.74 20.49 -19.44
C LEU A 441 -1.44 21.11 -19.97
N PRO A 442 -0.66 21.84 -19.15
CA PRO A 442 0.63 22.35 -19.57
C PRO A 442 1.60 21.18 -19.78
N ASP A 443 2.15 21.07 -20.99
CA ASP A 443 3.05 19.99 -21.40
C ASP A 443 4.52 20.28 -21.04
N SER A 444 4.86 21.54 -20.71
CA SER A 444 6.20 21.97 -20.30
C SER A 444 6.20 22.94 -19.10
N LEU A 445 7.33 23.05 -18.39
CA LEU A 445 7.52 24.05 -17.33
C LEU A 445 7.42 25.49 -17.86
N GLN A 446 7.78 25.71 -19.13
CA GLN A 446 7.62 27.00 -19.80
C GLN A 446 6.13 27.35 -20.00
N ASP A 447 5.25 26.36 -20.22
CA ASP A 447 3.80 26.59 -20.32
C ASP A 447 3.21 27.02 -18.97
N ILE A 448 3.72 26.47 -17.86
CA ILE A 448 3.33 26.86 -16.49
C ILE A 448 3.79 28.28 -16.17
N GLU A 449 4.99 28.66 -16.62
CA GLU A 449 5.55 30.00 -16.41
C GLU A 449 4.89 31.07 -17.30
N ASN A 450 4.52 30.70 -18.53
CA ASN A 450 3.87 31.59 -19.50
C ASN A 450 2.35 31.71 -19.30
N GLY A 451 1.67 30.71 -18.72
CA GLY A 451 0.23 30.80 -18.42
C GLY A 451 -0.14 31.99 -17.53
N GLY A 452 0.77 32.42 -16.66
CA GLY A 452 0.59 33.64 -15.85
C GLY A 452 0.75 34.96 -16.64
N LYS A 453 1.43 34.93 -17.80
CA LYS A 453 1.59 36.10 -18.69
C LYS A 453 0.45 36.19 -19.72
N ASP A 454 -0.06 35.07 -20.20
CA ASP A 454 -1.19 35.07 -21.14
C ASP A 454 -2.49 35.50 -20.46
N SER A 455 -2.79 35.05 -19.24
CA SER A 455 -3.94 35.60 -18.47
C SER A 455 -3.85 37.10 -18.23
N ARG A 456 -2.65 37.66 -18.02
CA ARG A 456 -2.47 39.11 -17.87
C ARG A 456 -2.67 39.85 -19.18
N LYS A 457 -2.26 39.28 -20.33
CA LYS A 457 -2.54 39.86 -21.66
C LYS A 457 -4.02 39.80 -22.00
N THR A 458 -4.72 38.70 -21.71
CA THR A 458 -6.17 38.60 -21.97
C THR A 458 -6.97 39.57 -21.10
N GLU A 459 -6.58 39.79 -19.84
CA GLU A 459 -7.18 40.85 -19.00
C GLU A 459 -6.84 42.25 -19.52
N GLN A 460 -5.62 42.51 -20.00
CA GLN A 460 -5.25 43.82 -20.55
C GLN A 460 -5.99 44.14 -21.86
N ASP A 461 -6.19 43.14 -22.72
CA ASP A 461 -6.92 43.29 -23.98
C ASP A 461 -8.43 43.48 -23.74
N ASP A 462 -9.03 42.71 -22.82
CA ASP A 462 -10.46 42.85 -22.46
C ASP A 462 -10.76 44.16 -21.69
N THR A 463 -9.78 44.68 -20.94
CA THR A 463 -9.86 46.02 -20.33
C THR A 463 -9.69 47.13 -21.38
N SER A 464 -8.86 46.92 -22.41
CA SER A 464 -8.67 47.89 -23.49
C SER A 464 -9.89 47.97 -24.43
N ILE A 465 -10.56 46.84 -24.68
CA ILE A 465 -11.79 46.78 -25.48
C ILE A 465 -12.96 47.45 -24.75
N LYS A 466 -13.05 47.36 -23.41
CA LYS A 466 -14.10 48.01 -22.61
C LYS A 466 -13.94 49.53 -22.45
N VAL A 467 -12.73 50.08 -22.63
CA VAL A 467 -12.49 51.54 -22.54
C VAL A 467 -12.76 52.26 -23.87
N THR A 468 -12.94 51.52 -24.97
CA THR A 468 -13.10 52.11 -26.33
C THR A 468 -14.57 52.17 -26.80
N HIS A 469 -15.52 51.65 -26.02
CA HIS A 469 -16.96 51.82 -26.28
C HIS A 469 -17.60 52.66 -25.17
N LEU A 470 -17.52 53.98 -25.36
CA LEU A 470 -18.36 54.98 -24.70
C LEU A 470 -19.61 55.22 -25.56
#